data_AF-A0A3A9C7U4-F1
#
_entry.id   AF-A0A3A9C7U4-F1
#
_cell.length_a   1.000
_cell.length_b   1.000
_cell.length_c   1.000
_cell.angle_alpha   90.00
_cell.angle_beta   90.00
_cell.angle_gamma   90.00
#
_symmetry.space_group_name_H-M   'P 1'
#
loop_
_entity.id
_entity.type
_entity.pdbx_description
1 polymer ?
#
loop_
_entity_poly.entity_id
_entity_poly.type
_entity_poly.pdbx_seq_one_letter_code
_entity_poly.pdbx_strand_id
1 'polypeptide(L)' 'MATNRPRYTVSVDEELFKRIEDFRFEKRFQTRSEATVELIRLGLEALKKEGEKAENQNMGKNT' A
#
# COMPACT_ATOMS: atom_id res chain seq x y z
N MET A 1 -23.27 -13.61 -9.85
CA MET A 1 -22.94 -13.46 -8.41
C MET A 1 -22.17 -12.17 -8.23
N ALA A 2 -22.72 -11.20 -7.49
CA ALA A 2 -22.02 -9.96 -7.20
C ALA A 2 -20.94 -10.24 -6.15
N THR A 3 -19.67 -10.12 -6.52
CA THR A 3 -18.58 -10.17 -5.55
C THR A 3 -18.63 -8.89 -4.71
N ASN A 4 -18.66 -8.99 -3.37
CA ASN A 4 -18.61 -7.86 -2.42
C ASN A 4 -17.29 -7.06 -2.44
N ARG A 5 -16.49 -7.17 -3.52
CA ARG A 5 -15.19 -6.52 -3.65
C ARG A 5 -15.33 -5.42 -4.70
N PRO A 6 -15.32 -4.13 -4.32
CA PRO A 6 -15.35 -3.04 -5.29
C PRO A 6 -14.12 -3.16 -6.20
N ARG A 7 -14.35 -2.99 -7.51
CA ARG A 7 -13.29 -3.04 -8.53
C ARG A 7 -13.15 -1.65 -9.13
N TYR A 8 -11.90 -1.21 -9.27
CA TYR A 8 -11.54 0.00 -9.97
C TYR A 8 -10.30 -0.28 -10.82
N THR A 9 -10.06 0.59 -11.81
CA THR A 9 -8.92 0.50 -12.73
C THR A 9 -7.99 1.67 -12.43
N VAL A 10 -6.69 1.43 -12.47
CA VAL A 10 -5.65 2.46 -12.31
C VAL A 10 -4.69 2.40 -13.48
N SER A 11 -4.26 3.56 -13.96
CA SER A 11 -3.16 3.70 -14.89
C SER A 11 -1.91 4.09 -14.10
N VAL A 12 -0.79 3.45 -14.40
CA VAL A 12 0.51 3.69 -13.77
C VAL A 12 1.56 3.90 -14.86
N ASP A 13 2.63 4.59 -14.52
CA ASP A 13 3.80 4.67 -15.40
C ASP A 13 4.58 3.34 -15.42
N GLU A 14 5.55 3.26 -16.35
CA GLU A 14 6.35 2.05 -16.57
C GLU A 14 7.22 1.69 -15.36
N GLU A 15 7.73 2.69 -14.64
CA GLU A 15 8.58 2.46 -13.48
C GLU A 15 7.79 1.83 -12.34
N LEU A 16 6.62 2.39 -12.01
CA LEU A 16 5.75 1.85 -10.99
C LEU A 16 5.21 0.47 -11.40
N PHE A 17 4.88 0.27 -12.67
CA PHE A 17 4.49 -1.04 -13.18
C PHE A 17 5.59 -2.09 -12.93
N LYS A 18 6.85 -1.77 -13.22
CA LYS A 18 7.98 -2.67 -12.98
C LYS A 18 8.13 -2.99 -11.49
N ARG A 19 8.04 -1.98 -10.61
CA ARG A 19 8.11 -2.19 -9.16
C ARG A 19 7.00 -3.11 -8.65
N ILE A 20 5.79 -3.00 -9.19
CA ILE A 20 4.67 -3.91 -8.86
C ILE A 20 4.97 -5.34 -9.31
N GLU A 21 5.53 -5.53 -10.51
CA GLU A 21 5.93 -6.86 -11.00
C GLU A 21 7.05 -7.46 -10.14
N ASP A 22 8.10 -6.70 -9.83
CA ASP A 22 9.20 -7.15 -8.97
C ASP A 22 8.69 -7.61 -7.61
N PHE A 23 7.83 -6.80 -6.96
CA PHE A 23 7.19 -7.16 -5.70
C PHE A 23 6.32 -8.43 -5.81
N ARG A 24 5.57 -8.56 -6.92
CA ARG A 24 4.75 -9.75 -7.21
C ARG A 24 5.60 -11.01 -7.30
N PHE A 25 6.73 -10.93 -8.00
CA PHE A 25 7.65 -12.07 -8.15
C PHE A 25 8.36 -12.43 -6.84
N GLU A 26 8.89 -11.45 -6.12
CA GLU A 26 9.60 -11.67 -4.85
C GLU A 26 8.70 -12.31 -3.79
N LYS A 27 7.47 -11.81 -3.65
CA LYS A 27 6.48 -12.32 -2.68
C LYS A 27 5.66 -13.49 -3.21
N ARG A 28 5.91 -13.91 -4.46
CA ARG A 28 5.26 -15.05 -5.12
C ARG A 28 3.73 -14.92 -5.21
N PHE A 29 3.24 -13.70 -5.43
CA PHE A 29 1.82 -13.45 -5.67
C PHE A 29 1.40 -13.97 -7.05
N GLN A 30 0.21 -14.57 -7.12
CA GLN A 30 -0.27 -15.17 -8.37
C GLN A 30 -0.73 -14.11 -9.37
N THR A 31 -1.26 -12.99 -8.88
CA THR A 31 -1.83 -11.94 -9.73
C THR A 31 -1.32 -10.55 -9.37
N ARG A 32 -1.33 -9.65 -10.35
CA ARG A 32 -1.01 -8.23 -10.12
C ARG A 32 -1.97 -7.58 -9.15
N SER A 33 -3.26 -7.92 -9.24
CA SER A 33 -4.27 -7.37 -8.37
C SER A 33 -4.00 -7.72 -6.91
N GLU A 34 -3.57 -8.95 -6.63
CA GLU A 34 -3.19 -9.39 -5.29
C GLU A 34 -1.97 -8.62 -4.75
N ALA A 35 -0.90 -8.55 -5.56
CA ALA A 35 0.31 -7.79 -5.21
C ALA A 35 0.01 -6.29 -4.96
N THR A 36 -0.82 -5.68 -5.80
CA THR A 36 -1.19 -4.26 -5.70
C THR A 36 -2.03 -3.99 -4.45
N VAL A 37 -2.97 -4.88 -4.12
CA VAL A 37 -3.77 -4.77 -2.88
C VAL A 37 -2.88 -4.83 -1.64
N GLU A 38 -1.89 -5.72 -1.62
CA GLU A 38 -0.95 -5.82 -0.49
C GLU A 38 -0.05 -4.58 -0.37
N LEU A 39 0.46 -4.05 -1.50
CA LEU A 39 1.22 -2.80 -1.50
C LEU A 39 0.40 -1.63 -0.94
N ILE A 40 -0.86 -1.51 -1.33
CA ILE A 40 -1.77 -0.47 -0.81
C ILE A 40 -1.94 -0.64 0.70
N ARG A 41 -2.15 -1.87 1.18
CA ARG A 41 -2.29 -2.16 2.60
C ARG A 41 -1.04 -1.74 3.38
N LEU A 42 0.14 -2.18 2.93
CA LEU A 42 1.42 -1.83 3.55
C LEU A 42 1.66 -0.32 3.55
N GLY A 43 1.32 0.36 2.45
CA GLY A 43 1.40 1.81 2.34
C GLY A 43 0.50 2.54 3.33
N LEU A 44 -0.77 2.11 3.47
CA LEU A 44 -1.70 2.71 4.45
C LEU A 44 -1.25 2.47 5.90
N GLU A 45 -0.72 1.29 6.21
CA GLU A 45 -0.17 0.98 7.54
C GLU A 45 1.09 1.83 7.84
N ALA A 46 1.94 2.08 6.85
CA ALA A 46 3.10 2.95 6.98
C ALA A 46 2.69 4.40 7.27
N LEU A 47 1.74 4.94 6.50
CA LEU A 47 1.21 6.30 6.69
C LEU A 47 0.56 6.48 8.07
N LYS A 48 -0.18 5.48 8.57
CA LYS A 48 -0.76 5.50 9.92
C LYS A 48 0.32 5.63 11.00
N LYS A 49 1.39 4.82 10.88
CA LYS A 49 2.53 4.86 11.81
C LYS A 49 3.29 6.19 11.77
N GLU A 50 3.39 6.81 10.59
CA GLU A 50 3.99 8.13 10.45
C GLU A 50 3.16 9.21 11.15
N GLY A 51 1.84 9.18 11.00
CA GLY A 51 0.91 10.07 11.71
C GLY A 51 1.01 9.94 13.24
N GLU A 52 0.98 8.71 13.75
CA GLU A 52 1.09 8.44 15.20
C GLU A 52 2.45 8.90 15.78
N LYS A 53 3.54 8.78 15.01
CA LYS A 53 4.86 9.29 15.40
C LYS A 53 4.89 10.82 15.44
N ALA A 54 4.26 11.49 14.47
CA ALA A 54 4.18 12.94 14.44
C ALA A 54 3.37 13.49 15.62
N GLU A 55 2.27 12.83 15.99
CA GLU A 55 1.45 13.19 17.15
C GLU A 55 2.19 12.98 18.48
N ASN A 56 2.86 11.83 18.65
CA ASN A 56 3.65 11.55 19.86
C ASN A 56 4.86 12.50 20.02
N GLN A 57 5.49 12.93 18.91
CA GLN A 57 6.58 13.92 18.96
C GLN A 57 6.09 15.33 19.34
N ASN A 58 4.84 15.67 19.06
CA ASN A 58 4.25 16.95 19.44
C ASN A 58 3.81 16.97 20.92
N MET A 59 3.35 15.84 21.49
CA MET A 59 3.03 15.74 22.92
C MET A 59 4.28 15.83 23.82
N GLY A 60 5.44 15.35 23.37
CA GLY A 60 6.70 15.41 24.13
C GLY A 60 7.43 16.76 24.12
N LYS A 61 6.95 17.74 23.34
CA LYS A 61 7.53 19.10 23.26
C LYS A 61 6.77 20.14 24.09
N ASN A 62 5.64 19.76 24.68
CA ASN A 62 4.76 20.65 25.46
C ASN A 62 4.80 20.35 26.97
N THR A 63 5.84 19.67 27.46
CA THR A 63 6.14 19.45 28.88
C THR A 63 7.63 19.70 29.10
#